data_AF-A0AAW5MWF5-F1
#
_entry.id   AF-A0AAW5MWF5-F1
#
_cell.length_a   1.000
_cell.length_b   1.000
_cell.length_c   1.000
_cell.angle_alpha   90.00
_cell.angle_beta   90.00
_cell.angle_gamma   90.00
#
_symmetry.space_group_name_H-M   'P 1'
#
loop_
_entity.id
_entity.type
_entity.pdbx_description
1 polymer ?
#
loop_
_entity_poly.entity_id
_entity_poly.type
_entity_poly.pdbx_seq_one_letter_code
_entity_poly.pdbx_strand_id
1 'polypeptide(L)'
;SNEAAFLYQLFAREYGSNNFPDCSNMCHEPTSVGLAASIGVGKGTVLLEDFEKCDLVICIGHNPGTNHPRMLTSLRALVKRGAKMIAINPLQ
;
A
#
# COMPACT_ATOMS: atom_id res chain seq x y z
N SER A 1 -11.82 12.76 -2.46
CA SER A 1 -11.24 13.09 -1.14
C SER A 1 -11.88 12.21 -0.09
N ASN A 2 -11.36 12.22 1.14
CA ASN A 2 -11.91 11.41 2.23
C ASN A 2 -13.33 11.85 2.61
N GLU A 3 -13.58 13.17 2.62
CA GLU A 3 -14.87 13.77 2.97
C GLU A 3 -15.94 13.39 1.95
N ALA A 4 -15.62 13.47 0.65
CA ALA A 4 -16.54 13.09 -0.41
C ALA A 4 -16.88 11.59 -0.36
N ALA A 5 -15.88 10.73 -0.15
CA ALA A 5 -16.10 9.29 0.00
C ALA A 5 -16.98 8.98 1.23
N PHE A 6 -16.73 9.66 2.35
CA PHE A 6 -17.52 9.52 3.58
C PHE A 6 -18.99 9.95 3.39
N LEU A 7 -19.23 11.09 2.74
CA LEU A 7 -20.60 11.57 2.49
C LEU A 7 -21.33 10.72 1.47
N TYR A 8 -20.66 10.28 0.40
CA TYR A 8 -21.30 9.51 -0.66
C TYR A 8 -21.71 8.11 -0.19
N GLN A 9 -20.87 7.44 0.60
CA GLN A 9 -21.20 6.14 1.19
C GLN A 9 -22.36 6.25 2.21
N LEU A 10 -22.49 7.39 2.90
CA LEU A 10 -23.57 7.63 3.87
C LEU A 10 -24.89 7.86 3.15
N PHE A 11 -24.87 8.68 2.10
CA PHE A 11 -26.03 8.92 1.24
C PHE A 11 -26.56 7.62 0.62
N ALA A 12 -25.68 6.76 0.08
CA ALA A 12 -26.09 5.47 -0.49
C ALA A 12 -26.79 4.56 0.54
N ARG A 13 -26.32 4.57 1.79
CA ARG A 13 -26.93 3.81 2.90
C ARG A 13 -28.25 4.40 3.35
N GLU A 14 -28.36 5.72 3.44
CA GLU A 14 -29.63 6.42 3.72
C GLU A 14 -30.67 6.14 2.62
N TYR A 15 -30.22 6.02 1.36
CA TYR A 15 -31.04 5.60 0.23
C TYR A 15 -31.41 4.11 0.25
N GLY A 16 -30.92 3.33 1.23
CA GLY A 16 -31.27 1.93 1.45
C GLY A 16 -30.34 0.91 0.79
N SER A 17 -29.15 1.30 0.33
CA SER A 17 -28.18 0.39 -0.29
C SER A 17 -26.85 0.34 0.46
N ASN A 18 -26.40 -0.88 0.76
CA ASN A 18 -25.03 -1.16 1.23
C ASN A 18 -24.08 -1.55 0.09
N ASN A 19 -24.57 -1.64 -1.16
CA ASN A 19 -23.77 -2.06 -2.30
C ASN A 19 -22.89 -0.90 -2.77
N PHE A 20 -21.65 -0.86 -2.25
CA PHE A 20 -20.71 0.22 -2.51
C PHE A 20 -19.29 -0.34 -2.75
N PRO A 21 -19.07 -1.10 -3.83
CA PRO A 21 -17.74 -1.57 -4.19
C PRO A 21 -16.90 -0.38 -4.68
N ASP A 22 -15.61 -0.40 -4.35
CA ASP A 22 -14.64 0.58 -4.84
C ASP A 22 -13.37 -0.12 -5.38
N CYS A 23 -12.40 0.66 -5.87
CA CYS A 23 -11.18 0.10 -6.47
C CYS A 23 -10.31 -0.70 -5.48
N SER A 24 -10.47 -0.46 -4.18
CA SER A 24 -9.78 -1.20 -3.12
C SER A 24 -10.25 -2.65 -3.05
N ASN A 25 -11.46 -2.99 -3.49
CA ASN A 25 -11.90 -4.39 -3.59
C ASN A 25 -10.99 -5.22 -4.51
N MET A 26 -10.52 -4.63 -5.61
CA MET A 26 -9.65 -5.34 -6.55
C MET A 26 -8.20 -5.44 -6.07
N CYS A 27 -7.71 -4.43 -5.35
CA CYS A 27 -6.27 -4.29 -5.07
C CYS A 27 -5.87 -4.49 -3.60
N HIS A 28 -6.75 -4.17 -2.65
CA HIS A 28 -6.43 -4.07 -1.23
C HIS A 28 -7.30 -4.94 -0.32
N GLU A 29 -8.45 -5.44 -0.79
CA GLU A 29 -9.29 -6.36 -0.01
C GLU A 29 -8.58 -7.66 0.41
N PRO A 30 -7.77 -8.32 -0.44
CA PRO A 30 -6.98 -9.47 0.02
C PRO A 30 -6.03 -9.11 1.17
N THR A 31 -5.41 -7.92 1.10
CA THR A 31 -4.48 -7.45 2.15
C THR A 31 -5.19 -7.04 3.44
N SER A 32 -6.40 -6.47 3.35
CA SER A 32 -7.16 -6.05 4.53
C SER A 32 -7.57 -7.24 5.40
N VAL A 33 -7.84 -8.39 4.78
CA VAL A 33 -8.13 -9.65 5.47
C VAL A 33 -6.85 -10.35 5.93
N GLY A 34 -5.88 -10.56 5.03
CA GLY A 34 -4.68 -11.36 5.32
C GLY A 34 -3.76 -10.74 6.38
N LEU A 35 -3.51 -9.43 6.30
CA LEU A 35 -2.67 -8.74 7.28
C LEU A 35 -3.38 -8.59 8.64
N ALA A 36 -4.69 -8.36 8.66
CA ALA A 36 -5.43 -8.30 9.92
C ALA A 36 -5.34 -9.63 10.69
N ALA A 37 -5.46 -10.76 9.98
CA ALA A 37 -5.29 -12.08 10.60
C ALA A 37 -3.85 -12.35 11.07
N SER A 38 -2.84 -11.82 10.37
CA SER A 38 -1.43 -12.10 10.65
C SER A 38 -0.82 -11.19 11.73
N ILE A 39 -1.14 -9.89 11.68
CA ILE A 39 -0.50 -8.84 12.50
C ILE A 39 -1.51 -7.89 13.17
N GLY A 40 -2.81 -8.18 13.09
CA GLY A 40 -3.87 -7.36 13.71
C GLY A 40 -4.23 -6.07 12.98
N VAL A 41 -3.56 -5.76 11.86
CA VAL A 41 -3.75 -4.51 11.10
C VAL A 41 -3.84 -4.80 9.61
N GLY A 42 -4.94 -4.38 8.96
CA GLY A 42 -5.20 -4.62 7.52
C GLY A 42 -4.57 -3.60 6.56
N LYS A 43 -3.50 -2.92 6.96
CA LYS A 43 -2.86 -1.83 6.19
C LYS A 43 -1.36 -1.80 6.42
N GLY A 44 -0.65 -0.99 5.61
CA GLY A 44 0.78 -0.76 5.79
C GLY A 44 1.10 -0.22 7.19
N THR A 45 2.12 -0.79 7.81
CA THR A 45 2.61 -0.45 9.17
C THR A 45 3.91 0.35 9.15
N VAL A 46 4.49 0.54 7.98
CA VAL A 46 5.78 1.20 7.76
C VAL A 46 5.55 2.65 7.34
N LEU A 47 6.34 3.56 7.90
CA LEU A 47 6.38 4.97 7.55
C LEU A 47 7.51 5.28 6.57
N LEU A 48 7.52 6.48 5.99
CA LEU A 48 8.55 6.84 5.00
C LEU A 48 9.94 6.95 5.65
N GLU A 49 9.98 7.39 6.90
CA GLU A 49 11.19 7.56 7.71
C GLU A 49 11.86 6.21 8.05
N ASP A 50 11.10 5.11 8.01
CA ASP A 50 11.66 3.78 8.26
C ASP A 50 12.63 3.35 7.14
N PHE A 51 12.45 3.87 5.92
CA PHE A 51 13.39 3.63 4.81
C PHE A 51 14.77 4.24 5.09
N GLU A 52 14.85 5.28 5.93
CA GLU A 52 16.11 5.90 6.33
C GLU A 52 16.90 5.03 7.29
N LYS A 53 16.23 4.09 7.99
CA LYS A 53 16.82 3.25 9.04
C LYS A 53 16.97 1.79 8.63
N CYS A 54 16.19 1.31 7.66
CA CYS A 54 16.18 -0.11 7.28
C CYS A 54 17.48 -0.56 6.60
N ASP A 55 17.99 -1.76 6.91
CA ASP A 55 19.20 -2.29 6.26
C ASP A 55 18.90 -3.10 5.00
N LEU A 56 17.65 -3.58 4.87
CA LEU A 56 17.18 -4.41 3.77
C LEU A 56 15.73 -4.07 3.42
N VAL A 57 15.48 -3.88 2.11
CA VAL A 57 14.14 -3.84 1.53
C VAL A 57 13.94 -5.07 0.65
N ILE A 58 12.84 -5.79 0.87
CA ILE A 58 12.41 -6.89 0.00
C ILE A 58 11.14 -6.45 -0.73
N CYS A 59 11.24 -6.26 -2.03
CA CYS A 59 10.18 -5.79 -2.92
C CYS A 59 9.62 -6.97 -3.70
N ILE A 60 8.51 -7.55 -3.23
CA ILE A 60 7.89 -8.75 -3.83
C ILE A 60 6.58 -8.35 -4.51
N GLY A 61 6.39 -8.75 -5.78
CA GLY A 61 5.14 -8.50 -6.51
C GLY A 61 4.80 -7.02 -6.69
N HIS A 62 5.80 -6.14 -6.63
CA HIS A 62 5.65 -4.69 -6.71
C HIS A 62 6.60 -4.10 -7.76
N ASN A 63 6.15 -3.04 -8.45
CA ASN A 63 6.96 -2.30 -9.42
C ASN A 63 6.92 -0.79 -9.09
N PRO A 64 7.82 -0.30 -8.21
CA PRO A 64 7.81 1.10 -7.80
C PRO A 64 8.24 2.04 -8.93
N GLY A 65 8.93 1.52 -9.96
CA GLY A 65 9.36 2.29 -11.12
C GLY A 65 8.20 2.95 -11.87
N THR A 66 7.12 2.20 -12.06
CA THR A 66 5.95 2.62 -12.83
C THR A 66 4.78 2.99 -11.94
N ASN A 67 4.57 2.26 -10.84
CA ASN A 67 3.33 2.37 -10.06
C ASN A 67 3.47 3.36 -8.90
N HIS A 68 4.70 3.58 -8.39
CA HIS A 68 4.98 4.48 -7.27
C HIS A 68 6.28 5.28 -7.48
N PRO A 69 6.42 6.07 -8.57
CA PRO A 69 7.69 6.69 -8.94
C PRO A 69 8.29 7.62 -7.87
N ARG A 70 7.45 8.20 -6.99
CA ARG A 70 7.93 8.99 -5.84
C ARG A 70 8.72 8.16 -4.82
N MET A 71 8.38 6.88 -4.67
CA MET A 71 9.07 5.95 -3.76
C MET A 71 10.51 5.70 -4.19
N LEU A 72 10.83 5.85 -5.49
CA LEU A 72 12.19 5.67 -6.00
C LEU A 72 13.20 6.60 -5.36
N THR A 73 12.79 7.80 -4.94
CA THR A 73 13.69 8.73 -4.24
C THR A 73 14.16 8.14 -2.92
N SER A 74 13.25 7.57 -2.13
CA SER A 74 13.56 6.91 -0.86
C SER A 74 14.37 5.61 -1.07
N LEU A 75 13.99 4.81 -2.06
CA LEU A 75 14.73 3.59 -2.44
C LEU A 75 16.14 3.90 -2.94
N ARG A 76 16.33 5.01 -3.65
CA ARG A 76 17.67 5.46 -4.07
C ARG A 76 18.49 5.94 -2.87
N ALA A 77 17.87 6.66 -1.94
CA ALA A 77 18.54 7.16 -0.74
C ALA A 77 19.04 6.02 0.16
N LEU A 78 18.22 4.98 0.40
CA LEU A 78 18.62 3.84 1.23
C LEU A 78 19.77 3.04 0.59
N VAL A 79 19.73 2.80 -0.73
CA VAL A 79 20.81 2.09 -1.43
C VAL A 79 22.11 2.89 -1.39
N LYS A 80 22.04 4.22 -1.55
CA LYS A 80 23.21 5.10 -1.40
C LYS A 80 23.80 5.08 0.01
N ARG A 81 22.98 4.90 1.05
CA ARG A 81 23.42 4.73 2.44
C ARG A 81 24.11 3.38 2.67
N GLY A 82 23.96 2.42 1.75
CA GLY A 82 24.55 1.09 1.82
C GLY A 82 23.57 -0.02 2.17
N ALA A 83 22.29 0.31 2.41
CA ALA A 83 21.23 -0.68 2.60
C ALA A 83 20.99 -1.48 1.30
N LYS A 84 20.49 -2.70 1.44
CA LYS A 84 20.26 -3.60 0.31
C LYS A 84 18.80 -3.54 -0.13
N MET A 85 18.56 -3.75 -1.42
CA MET A 85 17.22 -3.91 -1.97
C MET A 85 17.21 -5.17 -2.83
N ILE A 86 16.22 -6.04 -2.59
CA ILE A 86 15.96 -7.24 -3.39
C ILE A 86 14.61 -7.06 -4.07
N ALA A 87 14.54 -7.26 -5.38
CA ALA A 87 13.29 -7.25 -6.13
C ALA A 87 12.96 -8.68 -6.58
N ILE A 88 11.76 -9.14 -6.26
CA ILE A 88 11.21 -10.43 -6.67
C ILE A 88 9.98 -10.14 -7.52
N ASN A 89 10.16 -10.15 -8.82
CA ASN A 89 9.12 -9.86 -9.80
C ASN A 89 9.29 -10.81 -10.99
N PRO A 90 8.22 -11.47 -11.49
CA PRO A 90 8.30 -12.27 -12.71
C PRO A 90 8.58 -11.45 -13.97
N LEU A 91 8.32 -10.14 -13.93
CA LEU A 91 8.68 -9.21 -14.99
C LEU A 91 10.16 -8.82 -14.83
N GLN A 92 10.91 -8.88 -15.93
CA GLN A 92 12.29 -8.39 -16.02
C GLN A 92 12.35 -6.87 -16.12
#